data_AF-A0A956I9W2-F1
#
_entry.id   AF-A0A956I9W2-F1
#
_cell.length_a   1.000
_cell.length_b   1.000
_cell.length_c   1.000
_cell.angle_alpha   90.00
_cell.angle_beta   90.00
_cell.angle_gamma   90.00
#
_symmetry.space_group_name_H-M   'P 1'
#
loop_
_entity.id
_entity.type
_entity.pdbx_description
1 polymer ?
#
loop_
_entity_poly.entity_id
_entity_poly.type
_entity_poly.pdbx_seq_one_letter_code
_entity_poly.pdbx_strand_id
1 'polypeptide(L)'
;MLSLSCLLAVGCGKDEKGPCTLGSNDGCDDGLVCEEVVGGENACFGPVTVEGRVFDTADDSGIGGATVVALDANGGARSTVVRSAADGTYSLPVPTRRDAEGAPVDDAVTLRVSASGYQTFPTAPRTALPLQLGDAVASDDGYVLMNATSDVGLISLATAGGTIEGVVDGPIELVGGVLVVAEQGGVAVSSAVTGSDGDFVLFNVPNGSTNVAGYRAGLVVTPESVDATGAVTGVVLGGSADGVANVSGSVNIVAGRFGRERDPRRRVDLRRRRGARRNSRGVAGRQRHGRVHLRRRAAGTLRGARGVRERRPRA
;
A
#
# COMPACT_ATOMS: atom_id res chain seq x y z
N MET A 1 -5.90 30.46 60.18
CA MET A 1 -5.87 29.02 60.48
C MET A 1 -6.37 28.29 59.25
N LEU A 2 -5.47 27.54 58.60
CA LEU A 2 -5.72 26.75 57.39
C LEU A 2 -6.80 25.71 57.65
N SER A 3 -7.80 25.63 56.75
CA SER A 3 -8.71 24.49 56.68
C SER A 3 -8.26 23.60 55.52
N LEU A 4 -8.01 22.34 55.87
CA LEU A 4 -7.33 21.31 55.12
C LEU A 4 -8.36 20.62 54.19
N SER A 5 -8.30 20.91 52.89
CA SER A 5 -9.08 20.21 51.87
C SER A 5 -8.54 18.79 51.68
N CYS A 6 -9.35 17.80 52.03
CA CYS A 6 -9.13 16.39 51.71
C CYS A 6 -9.24 16.17 50.20
N LEU A 7 -8.13 15.98 49.50
CA LEU A 7 -8.12 15.32 48.19
C LEU A 7 -8.26 13.81 48.42
N LEU A 8 -9.38 13.24 47.95
CA LEU A 8 -9.53 11.81 47.78
C LEU A 8 -8.75 11.39 46.52
N ALA A 9 -7.57 10.80 46.72
CA ALA A 9 -6.86 10.08 45.69
C ALA A 9 -7.60 8.76 45.41
N VAL A 10 -8.34 8.69 44.32
CA VAL A 10 -8.80 7.42 43.75
C VAL A 10 -7.58 6.77 43.10
N GLY A 11 -7.00 5.80 43.81
CA GLY A 11 -5.98 4.91 43.26
C GLY A 11 -6.62 3.90 42.33
N CYS A 12 -6.54 4.13 41.02
CA CYS A 12 -6.75 3.08 40.02
C CYS A 12 -5.49 2.21 39.95
N GLY A 13 -5.65 0.91 40.19
CA GLY A 13 -4.62 -0.10 39.96
C GLY A 13 -4.19 -0.06 38.50
N LYS A 14 -2.95 0.37 38.28
CA LYS A 14 -2.30 0.35 36.98
C LYS A 14 -1.76 -1.05 36.74
N ASP A 15 -2.53 -1.88 36.06
CA ASP A 15 -1.89 -2.85 35.17
C ASP A 15 -1.19 -1.99 34.11
N GLU A 16 0.14 -2.00 34.10
CA GLU A 16 0.91 -1.34 33.05
C GLU A 16 0.60 -2.04 31.73
N LYS A 17 -0.45 -1.60 31.04
CA LYS A 17 -0.73 -1.98 29.66
C LYS A 17 0.53 -1.60 28.88
N GLY A 18 1.25 -2.60 28.36
CA GLY A 18 2.39 -2.39 27.48
C GLY A 18 2.01 -1.58 26.23
N PRO A 19 2.97 -1.26 25.35
CA PRO A 19 2.68 -0.57 24.11
C PRO A 19 1.62 -1.33 23.31
N CYS A 20 0.72 -0.60 22.66
CA CYS A 20 -0.35 -1.22 21.89
C CYS A 20 0.19 -1.99 20.67
N THR A 21 -0.57 -2.98 20.21
CA THR A 21 -0.19 -3.78 19.04
C THR A 21 -0.83 -3.23 17.76
N LEU A 22 0.02 -2.92 16.77
CA LEU A 22 -0.44 -2.44 15.47
C LEU A 22 -1.32 -3.48 14.79
N GLY A 23 -2.45 -3.04 14.24
CA GLY A 23 -3.37 -3.89 13.48
C GLY A 23 -4.39 -4.68 14.30
N SER A 24 -4.21 -4.86 15.62
CA SER A 24 -5.20 -5.54 16.47
C SER A 24 -5.90 -4.62 17.48
N ASN A 25 -5.40 -3.40 17.68
CA ASN A 25 -5.83 -2.46 18.73
C ASN A 25 -5.70 -3.02 20.16
N ASP A 26 -5.02 -4.15 20.33
CA ASP A 26 -4.76 -4.72 21.64
C ASP A 26 -3.97 -3.72 22.49
N GLY A 27 -4.48 -3.43 23.68
CA GLY A 27 -3.92 -2.44 24.60
C GLY A 27 -4.58 -1.07 24.54
N CYS A 28 -5.43 -0.80 23.54
CA CYS A 28 -6.21 0.44 23.46
C CYS A 28 -7.57 0.32 24.16
N ASP A 29 -8.09 1.45 24.63
CA ASP A 29 -9.47 1.54 25.12
C ASP A 29 -10.45 1.65 23.93
N ASP A 30 -11.73 1.40 24.19
CA ASP A 30 -12.76 1.40 23.14
C ASP A 30 -12.79 2.73 22.36
N GLY A 31 -12.85 2.63 21.03
CA GLY A 31 -12.85 3.79 20.13
C GLY A 31 -11.46 4.34 19.81
N LEU A 32 -10.40 3.84 20.44
CA LEU A 32 -9.02 4.18 20.09
C LEU A 32 -8.40 3.12 19.19
N VAL A 33 -7.48 3.56 18.34
CA VAL A 33 -6.69 2.70 17.45
C VAL A 33 -5.21 2.80 17.79
N CYS A 34 -4.51 1.67 17.65
CA CYS A 34 -3.07 1.64 17.86
C CYS A 34 -2.34 2.12 16.62
N GLU A 35 -1.60 3.24 16.74
CA GLU A 35 -0.86 3.84 15.64
C GLU A 35 0.62 3.97 15.96
N GLU A 36 1.43 3.94 14.91
CA GLU A 36 2.87 4.20 14.98
C GLU A 36 3.11 5.69 15.25
N VAL A 37 3.95 5.98 16.25
CA VAL A 37 4.41 7.34 16.56
C VAL A 37 5.82 7.53 16.01
N VAL A 38 6.04 8.59 15.23
CA VAL A 38 7.33 8.89 14.61
C VAL A 38 8.39 9.14 15.69
N GLY A 39 9.36 8.23 15.78
CA GLY A 39 10.45 8.33 16.76
C GLY A 39 10.06 7.94 18.19
N GLY A 40 8.88 7.37 18.40
CA GLY A 40 8.36 6.93 19.70
C GLY A 40 7.91 5.46 19.71
N GLU A 41 7.26 5.08 20.80
CA GLU A 41 6.54 3.80 20.90
C GLU A 41 5.12 3.96 20.34
N ASN A 42 4.51 2.87 19.87
CA ASN A 42 3.12 2.89 19.41
C ASN A 42 2.19 3.32 20.55
N ALA A 43 1.19 4.12 20.22
CA ALA A 43 0.23 4.64 21.19
C ALA A 43 -1.19 4.65 20.63
N CYS A 44 -2.16 4.77 21.54
CA CYS A 44 -3.58 4.75 21.22
C CYS A 44 -4.09 6.16 20.95
N PHE A 45 -4.72 6.37 19.81
CA PHE A 45 -5.29 7.64 19.38
C PHE A 45 -6.70 7.46 18.84
N GLY A 46 -7.48 8.55 18.80
CA GLY A 46 -8.70 8.56 17.99
C GLY A 46 -8.36 8.36 16.51
N PRO A 47 -9.15 7.58 15.76
CA PRO A 47 -8.85 7.23 14.38
C PRO A 47 -8.74 8.45 13.45
N VAL A 48 -8.00 8.29 12.34
CA VAL A 48 -8.15 9.17 11.18
C VAL A 48 -9.19 8.56 10.26
N THR A 49 -10.24 9.31 9.96
CA THR A 49 -11.36 8.87 9.13
C THR A 49 -11.42 9.72 7.87
N VAL A 50 -11.45 9.08 6.71
CA VAL A 50 -11.77 9.71 5.44
C VAL A 50 -13.27 9.62 5.22
N GLU A 51 -13.93 10.76 5.11
CA GLU A 51 -15.37 10.85 4.84
C GLU A 51 -15.62 11.42 3.45
N GLY A 52 -16.64 10.92 2.77
CA GLY A 52 -17.03 11.40 1.45
C GLY A 52 -18.26 10.68 0.93
N ARG A 53 -18.53 10.84 -0.36
CA ARG A 53 -19.68 10.24 -1.04
C ARG A 53 -19.30 9.56 -2.35
N VAL A 54 -19.95 8.43 -2.63
CA VAL A 54 -19.94 7.75 -3.92
C VAL A 54 -21.24 8.09 -4.66
N PHE A 55 -21.13 8.62 -5.88
CA PHE A 55 -22.29 9.11 -6.64
C PHE A 55 -22.21 8.76 -8.13
N ASP A 56 -23.35 8.76 -8.81
CA ASP A 56 -23.40 8.57 -10.26
C ASP A 56 -23.06 9.89 -10.97
N THR A 57 -22.07 9.86 -11.85
CA THR A 57 -21.66 11.04 -12.62
C THR A 57 -22.71 11.57 -13.60
N ALA A 58 -23.74 10.79 -13.93
CA ALA A 58 -24.79 11.19 -14.85
C ALA A 58 -25.87 12.09 -14.21
N ASP A 59 -26.23 11.82 -12.96
CA ASP A 59 -27.37 12.45 -12.28
C ASP A 59 -27.12 12.87 -10.82
N ASP A 60 -25.90 12.68 -10.31
CA ASP A 60 -25.48 12.98 -8.94
C ASP A 60 -26.28 12.21 -7.86
N SER A 61 -26.90 11.09 -8.23
CA SER A 61 -27.55 10.18 -7.28
C SER A 61 -26.52 9.43 -6.44
N GLY A 62 -26.87 9.12 -5.19
CA GLY A 62 -26.00 8.37 -4.28
C GLY A 62 -25.94 6.90 -4.65
N ILE A 63 -24.74 6.31 -4.63
CA ILE A 63 -24.55 4.89 -4.93
C ILE A 63 -24.30 4.14 -3.63
N GLY A 64 -25.27 3.36 -3.17
CA GLY A 64 -25.13 2.49 -2.01
C GLY A 64 -24.47 1.14 -2.33
N GLY A 65 -23.78 0.58 -1.32
CA GLY A 65 -23.12 -0.72 -1.40
C GLY A 65 -21.83 -0.73 -2.23
N ALA A 66 -21.33 0.43 -2.65
CA ALA A 66 -20.03 0.56 -3.29
C ALA A 66 -18.92 0.25 -2.28
N THR A 67 -17.92 -0.53 -2.67
CA THR A 67 -16.75 -0.80 -1.84
C THR A 67 -15.76 0.34 -1.99
N VAL A 68 -15.21 0.83 -0.87
CA VAL A 68 -14.22 1.90 -0.81
C VAL A 68 -13.02 1.41 -0.01
N VAL A 69 -11.82 1.59 -0.55
CA VAL A 69 -10.55 1.24 0.10
C VAL A 69 -9.50 2.30 -0.21
N ALA A 70 -8.69 2.64 0.79
CA ALA A 70 -7.52 3.49 0.66
C ALA A 70 -6.30 2.64 0.26
N LEU A 71 -5.56 3.11 -0.74
CA LEU A 71 -4.34 2.50 -1.24
C LEU A 71 -3.14 3.39 -0.95
N ASP A 72 -2.02 2.79 -0.59
CA ASP A 72 -0.73 3.49 -0.42
C ASP A 72 -0.08 3.85 -1.77
N ALA A 73 1.09 4.50 -1.71
CA ALA A 73 1.84 4.91 -2.91
C ALA A 73 2.31 3.73 -3.80
N ASN A 74 2.32 2.49 -3.28
CA ASN A 74 2.66 1.27 -4.02
C ASN A 74 1.42 0.53 -4.53
N GLY A 75 0.22 1.02 -4.25
CA GLY A 75 -1.05 0.37 -4.60
C GLY A 75 -1.48 -0.75 -3.65
N GLY A 76 -0.83 -0.90 -2.49
CA GLY A 76 -1.25 -1.82 -1.44
C GLY A 76 -2.41 -1.24 -0.63
N ALA A 77 -3.31 -2.09 -0.12
CA ALA A 77 -4.37 -1.60 0.78
C ALA A 77 -3.75 -1.01 2.04
N ARG A 78 -4.11 0.24 2.32
CA ARG A 78 -3.76 0.95 3.54
C ARG A 78 -4.87 0.84 4.59
N SER A 79 -6.12 0.65 4.17
CA SER A 79 -7.29 0.53 5.04
C SER A 79 -7.99 -0.82 4.88
N THR A 80 -9.00 -1.06 5.72
CA THR A 80 -10.04 -2.05 5.45
C THR A 80 -10.92 -1.60 4.28
N VAL A 81 -11.85 -2.47 3.85
CA VAL A 81 -12.87 -2.11 2.86
C VAL A 81 -14.13 -1.70 3.61
N VAL A 82 -14.70 -0.53 3.27
CA VAL A 82 -16.03 -0.12 3.76
C VAL A 82 -17.03 -0.10 2.62
N ARG A 83 -18.32 -0.19 2.95
CA ARG A 83 -19.41 -0.05 1.98
C ARG A 83 -20.09 1.30 2.15
N SER A 84 -20.37 1.97 1.05
CA SER A 84 -21.18 3.20 1.07
C SER A 84 -22.62 2.92 1.50
N ALA A 85 -23.21 3.86 2.23
CA ALA A 85 -24.60 3.87 2.63
C ALA A 85 -25.53 4.14 1.43
N ALA A 86 -26.84 4.01 1.63
CA ALA A 86 -27.83 4.13 0.55
C ALA A 86 -27.81 5.49 -0.19
N ASP A 87 -27.37 6.56 0.48
CA ASP A 87 -27.21 7.90 -0.09
C ASP A 87 -25.81 8.16 -0.70
N GLY A 88 -24.97 7.13 -0.70
CA GLY A 88 -23.60 7.14 -1.20
C GLY A 88 -22.55 7.54 -0.16
N THR A 89 -22.94 7.99 1.03
CA THR A 89 -21.98 8.42 2.06
C THR A 89 -21.15 7.25 2.57
N TYR A 90 -19.90 7.51 2.94
CA TYR A 90 -19.03 6.50 3.56
C TYR A 90 -18.10 7.14 4.60
N SER A 91 -17.66 6.32 5.54
CA SER A 91 -16.69 6.67 6.58
C SER A 91 -15.62 5.58 6.60
N LEU A 92 -14.40 5.93 6.18
CA LEU A 92 -13.30 5.00 6.02
C LEU A 92 -12.19 5.28 7.05
N PRO A 93 -11.99 4.42 8.07
CA PRO A 93 -10.84 4.54 8.95
C PRO A 93 -9.55 4.18 8.20
N VAL A 94 -8.54 5.05 8.30
CA VAL A 94 -7.25 4.88 7.62
C VAL A 94 -6.11 4.90 8.65
N PRO A 95 -5.38 3.78 8.82
CA PRO A 95 -4.17 3.71 9.64
C PRO A 95 -3.14 4.79 9.27
N THR A 96 -2.80 5.64 10.23
CA THR A 96 -2.01 6.86 10.01
C THR A 96 -0.97 7.07 11.09
N ARG A 97 0.28 7.29 10.67
CA ARG A 97 1.39 7.61 11.58
C ARG A 97 1.15 8.94 12.28
N ARG A 98 1.58 9.04 13.54
CA ARG A 98 1.40 10.22 14.40
C ARG A 98 2.73 10.87 14.77
N ASP A 99 2.69 12.17 15.02
CA ASP A 99 3.77 12.86 15.72
C ASP A 99 3.68 12.69 17.24
N ALA A 100 4.58 13.34 17.98
CA ALA A 100 4.64 13.24 19.45
C ALA A 100 3.41 13.87 20.14
N GLU A 101 2.69 14.75 19.45
CA GLU A 101 1.48 15.41 19.89
C GLU A 101 0.21 14.64 19.51
N GLY A 102 0.35 13.55 18.73
CA GLY A 102 -0.75 12.70 18.28
C GLY A 102 -1.43 13.18 16.99
N ALA A 103 -0.90 14.22 16.34
CA ALA A 103 -1.41 14.69 15.07
C ALA A 103 -0.94 13.78 13.91
N PRO A 104 -1.77 13.59 12.87
CA PRO A 104 -1.36 12.89 11.65
C PRO A 104 -0.15 13.57 11.01
N VAL A 105 0.86 12.77 10.66
CA VAL A 105 1.99 13.28 9.86
C VAL A 105 1.66 13.29 8.37
N ASP A 106 2.45 14.03 7.59
CA ASP A 106 2.35 14.05 6.13
C ASP A 106 2.51 12.63 5.54
N ASP A 107 1.40 12.12 5.02
CA ASP A 107 1.30 10.85 4.30
C ASP A 107 0.11 10.94 3.33
N ALA A 108 0.12 10.14 2.28
CA ALA A 108 -0.87 10.22 1.23
C ALA A 108 -1.42 8.85 0.81
N VAL A 109 -2.73 8.80 0.62
CA VAL A 109 -3.44 7.62 0.10
C VAL A 109 -4.26 7.99 -1.13
N THR A 110 -4.59 6.99 -1.94
CA THR A 110 -5.54 7.14 -3.05
C THR A 110 -6.76 6.24 -2.81
N LEU A 111 -7.92 6.62 -3.33
CA LEU A 111 -9.13 5.80 -3.21
C LEU A 111 -9.30 4.88 -4.41
N ARG A 112 -9.64 3.63 -4.13
CA ARG A 112 -10.24 2.71 -5.08
C ARG A 112 -11.70 2.48 -4.69
N VAL A 113 -12.60 2.63 -5.66
CA VAL A 113 -14.04 2.47 -5.47
C VAL A 113 -14.64 1.59 -6.55
N SER A 114 -15.43 0.60 -6.16
CA SER A 114 -16.10 -0.32 -7.08
C SER A 114 -17.55 -0.53 -6.67
N ALA A 115 -18.45 -0.66 -7.64
CA ALA A 115 -19.86 -0.95 -7.39
C ALA A 115 -20.46 -1.80 -8.54
N SER A 116 -21.53 -2.52 -8.22
CA SER A 116 -22.29 -3.27 -9.22
C SER A 116 -22.93 -2.32 -10.23
N GLY A 117 -22.77 -2.59 -11.52
CA GLY A 117 -23.25 -1.75 -12.61
C GLY A 117 -22.38 -0.54 -12.93
N TYR A 118 -21.21 -0.37 -12.29
CA TYR A 118 -20.33 0.79 -12.48
C TYR A 118 -18.90 0.43 -12.85
N GLN A 119 -18.23 1.31 -13.61
CA GLN A 119 -16.79 1.23 -13.84
C GLN A 119 -16.04 1.45 -12.53
N THR A 120 -15.09 0.57 -12.23
CA THR A 120 -14.22 0.73 -11.07
C THR A 120 -13.38 2.01 -11.21
N PHE A 121 -13.27 2.76 -10.13
CA PHE A 121 -12.36 3.89 -10.01
C PHE A 121 -11.11 3.49 -9.21
N PRO A 122 -9.90 3.87 -9.62
CA PRO A 122 -9.58 4.49 -10.90
C PRO A 122 -9.59 3.48 -12.07
N THR A 123 -9.90 3.96 -13.27
CA THR A 123 -9.70 3.26 -14.54
C THR A 123 -9.33 4.30 -15.59
N ALA A 124 -8.31 4.02 -16.41
CA ALA A 124 -7.84 4.95 -17.43
C ALA A 124 -9.00 5.46 -18.32
N PRO A 125 -9.08 6.77 -18.59
CA PRO A 125 -8.10 7.82 -18.29
C PRO A 125 -8.24 8.48 -16.90
N ARG A 126 -9.17 8.01 -16.04
CA ARG A 126 -9.42 8.58 -14.73
C ARG A 126 -8.40 8.08 -13.71
N THR A 127 -7.69 9.00 -13.07
CA THR A 127 -6.73 8.72 -12.01
C THR A 127 -7.27 9.16 -10.66
N ALA A 128 -6.96 8.41 -9.60
CA ALA A 128 -7.23 8.83 -8.24
C ALA A 128 -6.24 9.94 -7.83
N LEU A 129 -6.76 11.02 -7.27
CA LEU A 129 -5.91 12.08 -6.71
C LEU A 129 -5.50 11.70 -5.28
N PRO A 130 -4.25 11.99 -4.86
CA PRO A 130 -3.82 11.72 -3.50
C PRO A 130 -4.57 12.56 -2.46
N LEU A 131 -5.06 11.90 -1.41
CA LEU A 131 -5.58 12.50 -0.19
C LEU A 131 -4.42 12.64 0.80
N GLN A 132 -4.16 13.86 1.28
CA GLN A 132 -3.13 14.11 2.30
C GLN A 132 -3.73 13.88 3.69
N LEU A 133 -3.22 12.90 4.42
CA LEU A 133 -3.71 12.55 5.76
C LEU A 133 -3.33 13.60 6.81
N GLY A 134 -2.23 14.33 6.59
CA GLY A 134 -1.82 15.48 7.42
C GLY A 134 -2.79 16.66 7.40
N ASP A 135 -3.65 16.74 6.38
CA ASP A 135 -4.68 17.79 6.26
C ASP A 135 -5.95 17.46 7.07
N ALA A 136 -6.00 16.31 7.74
CA ALA A 136 -7.16 15.91 8.53
C ALA A 136 -7.38 16.88 9.72
N VAL A 137 -8.63 17.22 9.98
CA VAL A 137 -9.01 18.18 11.01
C VAL A 137 -9.44 17.43 12.28
N ALA A 138 -8.98 17.91 13.43
CA ALA A 138 -9.38 17.34 14.72
C ALA A 138 -10.90 17.45 14.95
N SER A 139 -11.46 16.39 15.51
CA SER A 139 -12.86 16.22 15.90
C SER A 139 -12.92 15.62 17.32
N ASP A 140 -14.12 15.48 17.88
CA ASP A 140 -14.33 14.91 19.22
C ASP A 140 -13.84 13.45 19.32
N ASP A 141 -13.97 12.69 18.23
CA ASP A 141 -13.66 11.25 18.17
C ASP A 141 -12.33 10.93 17.45
N GLY A 142 -11.53 11.93 17.09
CA GLY A 142 -10.28 11.73 16.35
C GLY A 142 -10.02 12.79 15.30
N TYR A 143 -9.69 12.37 14.08
CA TYR A 143 -9.40 13.26 12.96
C TYR A 143 -10.26 12.90 11.75
N VAL A 144 -10.79 13.91 11.07
CA VAL A 144 -11.63 13.73 9.88
C VAL A 144 -11.00 14.43 8.69
N LEU A 145 -10.85 13.69 7.59
CA LEU A 145 -10.47 14.21 6.29
C LEU A 145 -11.66 14.13 5.34
N MET A 146 -12.22 15.29 5.00
CA MET A 146 -13.33 15.40 4.06
C MET A 146 -13.07 16.57 3.11
N ASN A 147 -12.96 16.29 1.80
CA ASN A 147 -12.75 17.29 0.78
C ASN A 147 -13.23 16.78 -0.60
N ALA A 148 -13.14 17.62 -1.64
CA ALA A 148 -13.60 17.25 -2.98
C ALA A 148 -12.91 16.01 -3.59
N THR A 149 -11.74 15.59 -3.07
CA THR A 149 -11.02 14.39 -3.51
C THR A 149 -11.53 13.12 -2.82
N SER A 150 -12.20 13.23 -1.67
CA SER A 150 -12.86 12.08 -1.02
C SER A 150 -14.24 11.78 -1.63
N ASP A 151 -14.80 12.69 -2.43
CA ASP A 151 -15.99 12.39 -3.23
C ASP A 151 -15.62 11.68 -4.55
N VAL A 152 -16.25 10.53 -4.80
CA VAL A 152 -15.92 9.66 -5.94
C VAL A 152 -17.14 9.42 -6.82
N GLY A 153 -17.16 10.06 -7.98
CA GLY A 153 -18.16 9.80 -9.01
C GLY A 153 -17.87 8.49 -9.76
N LEU A 154 -18.86 7.62 -9.96
CA LEU A 154 -18.75 6.43 -10.80
C LEU A 154 -19.50 6.60 -12.13
N ILE A 155 -19.05 5.89 -13.16
CA ILE A 155 -19.68 5.89 -14.48
C ILE A 155 -20.41 4.58 -14.67
N SER A 156 -21.71 4.63 -14.95
CA SER A 156 -22.54 3.46 -15.19
C SER A 156 -22.02 2.64 -16.38
N LEU A 157 -22.10 1.32 -16.27
CA LEU A 157 -21.86 0.39 -17.37
C LEU A 157 -23.15 0.18 -18.16
N ALA A 158 -23.02 0.00 -19.48
CA ALA A 158 -24.16 -0.34 -20.33
C ALA A 158 -24.75 -1.73 -19.99
N THR A 159 -23.90 -2.65 -19.52
CA THR A 159 -24.28 -3.99 -19.09
C THR A 159 -23.57 -4.31 -17.78
N ALA A 160 -24.35 -4.60 -16.73
CA ALA A 160 -23.82 -5.12 -15.48
C ALA A 160 -23.54 -6.63 -15.61
N GLY A 161 -22.43 -7.07 -15.05
CA GLY A 161 -22.15 -8.50 -14.86
C GLY A 161 -22.66 -9.01 -13.51
N GLY A 162 -22.35 -10.26 -13.19
CA GLY A 162 -22.54 -10.86 -11.88
C GLY A 162 -21.55 -10.35 -10.82
N THR A 163 -21.66 -10.90 -9.63
CA THR A 163 -20.77 -10.60 -8.49
C THR A 163 -20.14 -11.88 -7.96
N ILE A 164 -18.89 -11.80 -7.54
CA ILE A 164 -18.22 -12.90 -6.81
C ILE A 164 -17.77 -12.36 -5.47
N GLU A 165 -18.30 -12.92 -4.39
CA GLU A 165 -17.92 -12.60 -3.01
C GLU A 165 -17.17 -13.78 -2.38
N GLY A 166 -16.11 -13.46 -1.65
CA GLY A 166 -15.26 -14.48 -1.06
C GLY A 166 -14.27 -13.92 -0.04
N VAL A 167 -13.36 -14.80 0.38
CA VAL A 167 -12.29 -14.50 1.33
C VAL A 167 -10.98 -15.13 0.87
N VAL A 168 -9.87 -14.43 1.10
CA VAL A 168 -8.53 -15.02 1.07
C VAL A 168 -8.24 -15.55 2.48
N ASP A 169 -8.17 -16.87 2.62
CA ASP A 169 -7.89 -17.53 3.90
C ASP A 169 -6.37 -17.75 4.04
N GLY A 170 -5.78 -17.43 5.19
CA GLY A 170 -4.33 -17.50 5.37
C GLY A 170 -3.84 -16.73 6.60
N PRO A 171 -2.53 -16.47 6.71
CA PRO A 171 -1.97 -15.68 7.81
C PRO A 171 -2.56 -14.26 7.81
N ILE A 172 -3.18 -13.85 8.93
CA ILE A 172 -4.02 -12.65 9.00
C ILE A 172 -3.27 -11.36 8.59
N GLU A 173 -1.98 -11.29 8.89
CA GLU A 173 -1.11 -10.19 8.50
C GLU A 173 -0.85 -10.10 6.98
N LEU A 174 -1.13 -11.21 6.26
CA LEU A 174 -0.93 -11.37 4.83
C LEU A 174 -2.23 -11.41 4.00
N VAL A 175 -3.42 -11.54 4.59
CA VAL A 175 -4.67 -11.62 3.80
C VAL A 175 -5.22 -10.26 3.35
N GLY A 176 -4.87 -9.16 4.02
CA GLY A 176 -5.27 -7.81 3.57
C GLY A 176 -4.51 -7.29 2.36
N GLY A 177 -5.12 -6.43 1.54
CA GLY A 177 -4.43 -5.84 0.38
C GLY A 177 -3.99 -6.81 -0.71
N VAL A 178 -4.59 -7.99 -0.77
CA VAL A 178 -4.41 -8.96 -1.86
C VAL A 178 -5.18 -8.45 -3.08
N LEU A 179 -4.50 -8.32 -4.22
CA LEU A 179 -5.15 -8.04 -5.49
C LEU A 179 -5.83 -9.33 -5.97
N VAL A 180 -7.16 -9.37 -5.92
CA VAL A 180 -7.95 -10.48 -6.44
C VAL A 180 -8.39 -10.14 -7.87
N VAL A 181 -8.18 -11.07 -8.79
CA VAL A 181 -8.46 -10.90 -10.22
C VAL A 181 -9.36 -12.04 -10.68
N ALA A 182 -10.48 -11.70 -11.30
CA ALA A 182 -11.27 -12.64 -12.09
C ALA A 182 -10.77 -12.64 -13.53
N GLU A 183 -10.46 -13.82 -14.05
CA GLU A 183 -9.99 -14.04 -15.41
C GLU A 183 -10.94 -14.94 -16.18
N GLN A 184 -11.23 -14.56 -17.43
CA GLN A 184 -11.98 -15.37 -18.39
C GLN A 184 -11.23 -15.38 -19.72
N GLY A 185 -11.03 -16.57 -20.30
CA GLY A 185 -10.28 -16.70 -21.56
C GLY A 185 -8.85 -16.15 -21.50
N GLY A 186 -8.22 -16.13 -20.32
CA GLY A 186 -6.88 -15.57 -20.11
C GLY A 186 -6.82 -14.04 -20.03
N VAL A 187 -7.96 -13.37 -19.86
CA VAL A 187 -8.06 -11.91 -19.73
C VAL A 187 -8.69 -11.55 -18.39
N ALA A 188 -8.13 -10.56 -17.69
CA ALA A 188 -8.73 -10.00 -16.49
C ALA A 188 -10.03 -9.26 -16.84
N VAL A 189 -11.14 -9.69 -16.25
CA VAL A 189 -12.49 -9.13 -16.47
C VAL A 189 -12.98 -8.30 -15.28
N SER A 190 -12.47 -8.57 -14.08
CA SER A 190 -12.76 -7.79 -12.88
C SER A 190 -11.60 -7.92 -11.87
N SER A 191 -11.48 -6.93 -10.99
CA SER A 191 -10.48 -6.98 -9.91
C SER A 191 -10.97 -6.28 -8.65
N ALA A 192 -10.51 -6.77 -7.50
CA ALA A 192 -10.78 -6.24 -6.18
C ALA A 192 -9.50 -6.24 -5.35
N VAL A 193 -9.50 -5.50 -4.26
CA VAL A 193 -8.44 -5.56 -3.24
C VAL A 193 -9.10 -6.03 -1.95
N THR A 194 -8.50 -6.99 -1.26
CA THR A 194 -9.07 -7.49 -0.01
C THR A 194 -8.97 -6.47 1.12
N GLY A 195 -9.99 -6.44 1.98
CA GLY A 195 -9.93 -5.75 3.27
C GLY A 195 -8.93 -6.42 4.22
N SER A 196 -8.68 -5.83 5.40
CA SER A 196 -7.74 -6.39 6.40
C SER A 196 -8.03 -7.85 6.75
N ASP A 197 -9.30 -8.25 6.67
CA ASP A 197 -9.79 -9.56 7.07
C ASP A 197 -9.80 -10.56 5.90
N GLY A 198 -9.29 -10.14 4.74
CA GLY A 198 -9.20 -10.99 3.54
C GLY A 198 -10.46 -11.04 2.68
N ASP A 199 -11.54 -10.36 3.08
CA ASP A 199 -12.79 -10.31 2.33
C ASP A 199 -12.63 -9.56 1.00
N PHE A 200 -13.31 -10.05 -0.05
CA PHE A 200 -13.35 -9.37 -1.34
C PHE A 200 -14.70 -9.50 -2.02
N VAL A 201 -14.98 -8.51 -2.88
CA VAL A 201 -16.12 -8.53 -3.80
C VAL A 201 -15.65 -8.09 -5.19
N LEU A 202 -15.79 -8.98 -6.16
CA LEU A 202 -15.61 -8.69 -7.57
C LEU A 202 -16.95 -8.30 -8.18
N PHE A 203 -17.02 -7.08 -8.71
CA PHE A 203 -18.23 -6.59 -9.39
C PHE A 203 -18.13 -6.77 -10.91
N ASN A 204 -19.29 -6.86 -11.56
CA ASN A 204 -19.44 -6.84 -13.01
C ASN A 204 -18.69 -7.98 -13.73
N VAL A 205 -18.62 -9.16 -13.11
CA VAL A 205 -18.01 -10.34 -13.72
C VAL A 205 -18.94 -10.86 -14.81
N PRO A 206 -18.51 -10.96 -16.08
CA PRO A 206 -19.36 -11.51 -17.14
C PRO A 206 -19.75 -12.96 -16.85
N ASN A 207 -20.87 -13.41 -17.41
CA ASN A 207 -21.31 -14.80 -17.21
C ASN A 207 -20.32 -15.79 -17.82
N GLY A 208 -19.99 -16.85 -17.07
CA GLY A 208 -19.22 -18.00 -17.54
C GLY A 208 -18.14 -18.48 -16.56
N SER A 209 -17.41 -19.51 -16.99
CA SER A 209 -16.29 -20.07 -16.23
C SER A 209 -15.21 -19.01 -16.02
N THR A 210 -14.93 -18.75 -14.76
CA THR A 210 -14.03 -17.72 -14.28
C THR A 210 -12.96 -18.35 -13.40
N ASN A 211 -11.71 -17.99 -13.64
CA ASN A 211 -10.61 -18.30 -12.74
C ASN A 211 -10.39 -17.10 -11.82
N VAL A 212 -10.44 -17.30 -10.50
CA VAL A 212 -10.21 -16.26 -9.51
C VAL A 212 -8.84 -16.48 -8.90
N ALA A 213 -7.94 -15.53 -9.08
CA ALA A 213 -6.57 -15.59 -8.58
C ALA A 213 -6.29 -14.42 -7.64
N GLY A 214 -5.41 -14.61 -6.66
CA GLY A 214 -4.95 -13.56 -5.74
C GLY A 214 -3.46 -13.29 -5.88
N TYR A 215 -3.06 -12.04 -5.71
CA TYR A 215 -1.66 -11.61 -5.82
C TYR A 215 -1.29 -10.67 -4.66
N ARG A 216 -0.31 -11.08 -3.87
CA ARG A 216 0.36 -10.22 -2.86
C ARG A 216 1.80 -10.70 -2.65
N ALA A 217 2.73 -9.76 -2.48
CA ALA A 217 4.10 -10.12 -2.15
C ALA A 217 4.15 -10.85 -0.79
N GLY A 218 4.89 -11.96 -0.73
CA GLY A 218 5.01 -12.76 0.49
C GLY A 218 3.87 -13.77 0.72
N LEU A 219 2.83 -13.79 -0.14
CA LEU A 219 1.71 -14.72 -0.03
C LEU A 219 1.53 -15.48 -1.36
N VAL A 220 1.55 -16.81 -1.28
CA VAL A 220 1.14 -17.68 -2.39
C VAL A 220 -0.35 -17.93 -2.25
N VAL A 221 -1.15 -17.46 -3.21
CA VAL A 221 -2.60 -17.68 -3.23
C VAL A 221 -2.95 -18.76 -4.27
N THR A 222 -3.70 -19.76 -3.84
CA THR A 222 -4.20 -20.84 -4.71
C THR A 222 -5.42 -20.32 -5.48
N PRO A 223 -5.40 -20.30 -6.83
CA PRO A 223 -6.55 -19.89 -7.62
C PRO A 223 -7.72 -20.86 -7.50
N GLU A 224 -8.94 -20.34 -7.60
CA GLU A 224 -10.20 -21.10 -7.56
C GLU A 224 -11.00 -20.84 -8.83
N SER A 225 -11.56 -21.90 -9.43
CA SER A 225 -12.42 -21.75 -10.61
C SER A 225 -13.90 -21.84 -10.24
N VAL A 226 -14.67 -20.85 -10.68
CA VAL A 226 -16.10 -20.74 -10.41
C VAL A 226 -16.89 -20.47 -11.69
N ASP A 227 -18.17 -20.84 -11.70
CA ASP A 227 -19.09 -20.43 -12.76
C ASP A 227 -19.79 -19.13 -12.34
N ALA A 228 -19.40 -18.02 -12.96
CA ALA A 228 -19.87 -16.68 -12.60
C ALA A 228 -21.24 -16.35 -13.22
N THR A 229 -22.22 -17.23 -13.02
CA THR A 229 -23.60 -16.99 -13.50
C THR A 229 -24.40 -16.27 -12.41
N GLY A 230 -24.47 -14.94 -12.49
CA GLY A 230 -25.14 -14.11 -11.48
C GLY A 230 -24.28 -13.86 -10.24
N ALA A 231 -24.89 -13.93 -9.05
CA ALA A 231 -24.19 -13.74 -7.78
C ALA A 231 -23.61 -15.06 -7.26
N VAL A 232 -22.31 -15.09 -7.04
CA VAL A 232 -21.56 -16.19 -6.44
C VAL A 232 -21.03 -15.72 -5.08
N THR A 233 -21.20 -16.52 -4.05
CA THR A 233 -20.76 -16.21 -2.68
C THR A 233 -19.99 -17.39 -2.08
N GLY A 234 -19.14 -17.12 -1.10
CA GLY A 234 -18.42 -18.16 -0.36
C GLY A 234 -17.22 -18.74 -1.11
N VAL A 235 -16.65 -17.98 -2.06
CA VAL A 235 -15.39 -18.35 -2.70
C VAL A 235 -14.27 -18.23 -1.69
N VAL A 236 -13.42 -19.26 -1.58
CA VAL A 236 -12.27 -19.26 -0.66
C VAL A 236 -11.00 -19.41 -1.48
N LEU A 237 -10.07 -18.47 -1.34
CA LEU A 237 -8.74 -18.54 -1.93
C LEU A 237 -7.74 -18.89 -0.84
N GLY A 238 -7.14 -20.09 -0.91
CA GLY A 238 -6.16 -20.53 0.08
C GLY A 238 -4.82 -19.83 -0.09
N GLY A 239 -4.43 -19.03 0.90
CA GLY A 239 -3.18 -18.30 1.01
C GLY A 239 -2.18 -18.97 1.95
N SER A 240 -0.91 -19.02 1.54
CA SER A 240 0.19 -19.52 2.38
C SER A 240 1.44 -18.64 2.27
N ALA A 241 2.12 -18.45 3.39
CA ALA A 241 3.46 -17.85 3.45
C ALA A 241 4.56 -18.89 3.13
N ASP A 242 4.23 -20.17 3.02
CA ASP A 242 5.16 -21.21 2.63
C ASP A 242 5.38 -21.20 1.11
N GLY A 243 6.61 -21.50 0.68
CA GLY A 243 6.92 -21.63 -0.75
C GLY A 243 7.28 -20.32 -1.47
N VAL A 244 7.36 -19.18 -0.78
CA VAL A 244 8.02 -17.99 -1.32
C VAL A 244 9.54 -18.19 -1.34
N ALA A 245 10.10 -18.43 -2.54
CA ALA A 245 11.53 -18.56 -2.73
C ALA A 245 12.18 -17.18 -2.94
N ASN A 246 13.33 -16.95 -2.28
CA ASN A 246 14.18 -15.79 -2.57
C ASN A 246 15.00 -16.05 -3.84
N VAL A 247 14.71 -15.30 -4.91
CA VAL A 247 15.56 -15.31 -6.11
C VAL A 247 16.66 -14.27 -5.97
N SER A 248 17.88 -14.72 -5.68
CA SER A 248 19.06 -13.86 -5.67
C SER A 248 19.96 -14.16 -6.88
N GLY A 249 20.35 -13.12 -7.62
CA GLY A 249 21.29 -13.23 -8.74
C GLY A 249 21.86 -11.86 -9.12
N SER A 250 22.99 -11.83 -9.81
CA SER A 250 23.57 -10.58 -10.33
C SER A 250 23.16 -10.36 -11.79
N VAL A 251 22.47 -9.26 -12.06
CA VAL A 251 22.19 -8.82 -13.44
C VAL A 251 23.45 -8.14 -13.96
N ASN A 252 24.18 -8.81 -14.84
CA ASN A 252 25.23 -8.17 -15.62
C ASN A 252 24.62 -7.58 -16.90
N ILE A 253 24.27 -6.29 -16.86
CA ILE A 253 23.96 -5.56 -18.10
C ILE A 253 25.29 -5.37 -18.84
N VAL A 254 25.59 -6.27 -19.77
CA VAL A 254 26.71 -6.08 -20.68
C VAL A 254 26.30 -4.96 -21.63
N ALA A 255 27.02 -3.84 -21.62
CA ALA A 255 26.85 -2.80 -22.61
C ALA A 255 27.10 -3.43 -24.00
N GLY A 256 26.00 -3.80 -24.67
CA GLY A 256 26.01 -4.14 -26.08
C GLY A 256 26.72 -3.01 -26.79
N ARG A 257 27.73 -3.36 -27.59
CA ARG A 257 28.54 -2.43 -28.36
C ARG A 257 27.59 -1.59 -29.22
N PHE A 258 27.19 -0.41 -28.74
CA PHE A 258 26.48 0.56 -29.55
C PHE A 258 27.39 0.81 -30.75
N GLY A 259 26.97 0.26 -31.89
CA GLY A 259 27.59 0.52 -33.17
C GLY A 259 27.64 2.03 -33.29
N ARG A 260 28.84 2.56 -33.51
CA ARG A 260 29.00 3.96 -33.87
C ARG A 260 28.23 4.17 -35.17
N GLU A 261 26.97 4.61 -35.05
CA GLU A 261 26.25 5.30 -36.11
C GLU A 261 27.18 6.45 -36.52
N ARG A 262 27.82 6.29 -37.68
CA ARG A 262 28.65 7.35 -38.25
C ARG A 262 27.69 8.44 -38.71
N ASP A 263 27.46 9.41 -37.84
CA ASP A 263 26.78 10.67 -38.19
C ASP A 263 27.47 11.29 -39.43
N PRO A 264 26.80 11.33 -40.60
CA PRO A 264 27.37 11.90 -41.81
C PRO A 264 27.42 13.43 -41.80
N ARG A 265 26.90 14.11 -40.76
CA ARG A 265 26.73 15.58 -40.79
C ARG A 265 27.90 16.39 -40.24
N ARG A 266 29.06 15.78 -40.02
CA ARG A 266 30.29 16.53 -39.67
C ARG A 266 31.09 16.98 -40.90
N ARG A 267 30.48 17.86 -41.70
CA ARG A 267 31.18 18.71 -42.67
C ARG A 267 30.50 20.08 -42.73
N VAL A 268 30.88 20.98 -41.81
CA VAL A 268 30.85 22.42 -42.07
C VAL A 268 32.09 23.06 -41.44
N ASP A 269 33.01 23.35 -42.35
CA ASP A 269 33.99 24.44 -42.39
C ASP A 269 34.63 24.98 -41.09
N LEU A 270 35.89 24.57 -40.93
CA LEU A 270 36.97 25.46 -40.54
C LEU A 270 37.09 26.61 -41.56
N ARG A 271 36.76 27.85 -41.17
CA ARG A 271 37.56 29.06 -41.52
C ARG A 271 37.01 30.32 -40.85
N ARG A 272 37.95 31.07 -40.24
CA ARG A 272 37.87 32.45 -39.70
C ARG A 272 37.21 32.52 -38.30
N ARG A 273 37.85 33.02 -37.24
CA ARG A 273 38.73 34.19 -37.19
C ARG A 273 39.87 34.02 -36.18
N ARG A 274 41.03 34.51 -36.62
CA ARG A 274 42.21 34.82 -35.81
C ARG A 274 41.89 35.95 -34.83
N GLY A 275 42.45 35.84 -33.63
CA GLY A 275 43.23 36.93 -33.04
C GLY A 275 42.58 37.71 -31.90
N ALA A 276 42.97 37.39 -30.66
CA ALA A 276 43.56 38.36 -29.74
C ALA A 276 44.24 37.65 -28.56
N ARG A 277 45.57 37.76 -28.52
CA ARG A 277 46.45 37.70 -27.34
C ARG A 277 45.95 38.73 -26.30
N ARG A 278 46.16 38.67 -24.97
CA ARG A 278 47.38 38.42 -24.19
C ARG A 278 47.06 38.62 -22.69
N ASN A 279 47.78 37.90 -21.81
CA ASN A 279 48.20 38.24 -20.43
C ASN A 279 47.13 38.59 -19.37
N SER A 280 47.22 38.22 -18.09
CA SER A 280 48.38 38.02 -17.21
C SER A 280 47.94 37.50 -15.83
N ARG A 281 48.84 36.79 -15.12
CA ARG A 281 49.09 36.76 -13.65
C ARG A 281 47.85 36.52 -12.75
N GLY A 282 47.69 35.41 -12.04
CA GLY A 282 48.61 34.84 -11.07
C GLY A 282 47.99 35.03 -9.68
N VAL A 283 47.86 33.97 -8.87
CA VAL A 283 47.93 33.95 -7.40
C VAL A 283 47.82 32.49 -6.95
N ALA A 284 48.75 32.14 -6.07
CA ALA A 284 48.90 30.84 -5.44
C ALA A 284 47.85 30.61 -4.34
N GLY A 285 47.45 29.36 -4.15
CA GLY A 285 46.62 28.94 -3.02
C GLY A 285 46.83 27.47 -2.70
N ARG A 286 47.73 27.19 -1.75
CA ARG A 286 47.96 25.88 -1.13
C ARG A 286 46.69 25.39 -0.40
N GLN A 287 46.34 24.11 -0.54
CA GLN A 287 45.67 23.31 0.51
C GLN A 287 45.82 21.82 0.13
N ARG A 288 46.83 21.15 0.71
CA ARG A 288 46.77 20.25 1.87
C ARG A 288 46.11 18.90 1.60
N HIS A 289 46.98 17.89 1.62
CA HIS A 289 46.73 16.46 1.58
C HIS A 289 45.79 15.98 2.70
N GLY A 290 44.79 15.18 2.33
CA GLY A 290 44.07 14.29 3.23
C GLY A 290 44.05 12.87 2.64
N ARG A 291 45.05 12.06 3.00
CA ARG A 291 45.09 10.61 2.72
C ARG A 291 44.16 9.91 3.71
N VAL A 292 43.07 9.29 3.25
CA VAL A 292 42.29 8.34 4.03
C VAL A 292 42.75 6.93 3.66
N HIS A 293 43.36 6.24 4.62
CA HIS A 293 43.76 4.84 4.51
C HIS A 293 42.54 3.93 4.68
N LEU A 294 42.08 3.29 3.61
CA LEU A 294 41.20 2.12 3.68
C LEU A 294 42.02 0.91 4.17
N ARG A 295 41.79 0.46 5.41
CA ARG A 295 42.30 -0.84 5.89
C ARG A 295 41.35 -1.94 5.42
N ARG A 296 41.80 -2.71 4.42
CA ARG A 296 41.36 -4.08 4.18
C ARG A 296 41.81 -4.97 5.34
N ARG A 297 40.91 -5.79 5.89
CA ARG A 297 41.27 -7.08 6.51
C ARG A 297 40.39 -8.17 5.91
N ALA A 298 41.05 -9.21 5.44
CA ALA A 298 40.47 -10.42 4.91
C ALA A 298 40.81 -11.60 5.85
N ALA A 299 39.88 -12.55 5.89
CA ALA A 299 40.03 -14.01 5.95
C ALA A 299 40.57 -14.74 7.20
N GLY A 300 39.91 -15.88 7.46
CA GLY A 300 40.34 -17.05 8.27
C GLY A 300 39.55 -17.18 9.58
N THR A 301 38.92 -18.30 9.95
CA THR A 301 39.23 -19.72 9.66
C THR A 301 38.05 -20.63 10.03
N LEU A 302 37.80 -21.65 9.22
CA LEU A 302 36.89 -22.79 9.42
C LEU A 302 37.39 -23.77 10.51
N ARG A 303 36.49 -24.32 11.35
CA ARG A 303 36.66 -25.63 12.02
C ARG A 303 35.31 -26.31 12.35
N GLY A 304 34.94 -27.28 11.52
CA GLY A 304 34.54 -28.67 11.83
C GLY A 304 33.51 -29.05 12.90
N ALA A 305 32.47 -29.78 12.47
CA ALA A 305 31.97 -31.04 13.07
C ALA A 305 31.10 -31.77 12.01
N ARG A 306 31.59 -32.82 11.33
CA ARG A 306 31.37 -34.26 11.61
C ARG A 306 29.89 -34.68 11.80
N GLY A 307 29.28 -35.09 10.67
CA GLY A 307 28.75 -36.44 10.41
C GLY A 307 27.52 -36.95 11.16
N VAL A 308 26.55 -37.52 10.43
CA VAL A 308 26.05 -38.91 10.61
C VAL A 308 24.99 -39.25 9.52
N ARG A 309 25.35 -40.27 8.73
CA ARG A 309 24.57 -41.36 8.10
C ARG A 309 23.37 -41.08 7.17
N GLU A 310 23.63 -41.44 5.91
CA GLU A 310 22.74 -42.13 4.99
C GLU A 310 21.85 -43.22 5.65
N ARG A 311 20.56 -43.21 5.29
CA ARG A 311 19.86 -44.44 4.88
C ARG A 311 19.02 -44.15 3.64
N ARG A 312 19.32 -44.91 2.60
CA ARG A 312 18.61 -45.01 1.32
C ARG A 312 17.37 -45.93 1.43
N PRO A 313 16.51 -45.95 0.39
CA PRO A 313 15.08 -46.30 0.47
C PRO A 313 14.79 -47.76 0.13
N ARG A 314 13.52 -48.15 0.31
CA ARG A 314 12.72 -49.25 -0.30
C ARG A 314 11.39 -49.29 0.49
N ALA A 315 10.21 -49.46 -0.07
CA ALA A 315 9.72 -49.80 -1.40
C ALA A 315 8.34 -49.15 -1.58
#